data_AF-A0AA39MTH2-F1
#
_entry.id   AF-A0AA39MTH2-F1
#
_cell.length_a   1.000
_cell.length_b   1.000
_cell.length_c   1.000
_cell.angle_alpha   90.00
_cell.angle_beta   90.00
_cell.angle_gamma   90.00
#
_symmetry.space_group_name_H-M   'P 1'
#
loop_
_entity.id
_entity.type
_entity.pdbx_description
1 polymer ?
#
loop_
_entity_poly.entity_id
_entity_poly.type
_entity_poly.pdbx_seq_one_letter_code
_entity_poly.pdbx_strand_id
1 'polypeptide(L)'
;MSCRNCVLSSDLQLQNLKTIRNSDSLVVQILRGERPLLDPDQASINAEIIQLEQLLSSYDAQFQEIQLRRRAVVVTLENRKSIYAPIRRLPRDALIEIFHFVRDLWWPKAKEDCTLASKFHGDSLDVSGPLWVLGRVCGLWRNTLHSSPVSWAQKITVKAPFSKHAPDI
;
A
#
# COMPACT_ATOMS: atom_id res chain seq x y z
N MET A 1 1.78 -25.87 16.30
CA MET A 1 2.89 -25.22 17.02
C MET A 1 2.29 -24.29 18.07
N SER A 2 2.38 -24.68 19.34
CA SER A 2 1.79 -23.95 20.46
C SER A 2 2.68 -22.74 20.82
N CYS A 3 2.10 -21.55 20.81
CA CYS A 3 2.82 -20.32 21.16
C CYS A 3 3.06 -20.29 22.68
N ARG A 4 4.19 -20.84 23.13
CA ARG A 4 4.60 -20.90 24.54
C ARG A 4 4.69 -19.52 25.22
N ASN A 5 4.75 -18.43 24.45
CA ASN A 5 4.88 -17.07 24.98
C ASN A 5 3.53 -16.33 25.14
N CYS A 6 2.41 -16.84 24.62
CA CYS A 6 1.12 -16.16 24.78
C CYS A 6 0.59 -16.26 26.22
N VAL A 7 0.86 -17.36 26.91
CA VAL A 7 0.26 -17.65 28.22
C VAL A 7 0.92 -16.82 29.34
N LEU A 8 2.23 -16.56 29.26
CA LEU A 8 2.95 -15.78 30.27
C LEU A 8 2.63 -14.28 30.26
N SER A 9 2.26 -13.69 29.10
CA SER A 9 1.82 -12.29 29.06
C SER A 9 0.49 -12.08 29.78
N SER A 10 -0.45 -13.03 29.67
CA SER A 10 -1.83 -12.84 30.15
C SER A 10 -1.92 -12.72 31.67
N ASP A 11 -1.11 -13.47 32.42
CA ASP A 11 -1.15 -13.45 33.89
C ASP A 11 -0.58 -12.15 34.47
N LEU A 12 0.50 -11.63 33.89
CA LEU A 12 1.07 -10.33 34.30
C LEU A 12 0.13 -9.16 33.96
N GLN A 13 -0.56 -9.24 32.81
CA GLN A 13 -1.55 -8.25 32.39
C GLN A 13 -2.76 -8.22 33.32
N LEU A 14 -3.25 -9.39 33.76
CA LEU A 14 -4.40 -9.48 34.65
C LEU A 14 -4.10 -8.95 36.06
N GLN A 15 -2.86 -9.13 36.54
CA GLN A 15 -2.41 -8.58 37.81
C GLN A 15 -2.31 -7.04 37.76
N ASN A 16 -1.75 -6.48 36.68
CA ASN A 16 -1.69 -5.02 36.50
C ASN A 16 -3.08 -4.38 36.49
N LEU A 17 -4.06 -4.98 35.81
CA LEU A 17 -5.44 -4.47 35.77
C LEU A 17 -6.13 -4.47 37.14
N LYS A 18 -5.83 -5.44 38.01
CA LYS A 18 -6.37 -5.49 39.37
C LYS A 18 -5.76 -4.41 40.26
N THR A 19 -4.46 -4.15 40.11
CA THR A 19 -3.76 -3.10 40.86
C THR A 19 -4.27 -1.71 40.47
N ILE A 20 -4.45 -1.45 39.18
CA ILE A 20 -5.00 -0.18 38.64
C ILE A 20 -6.43 0.07 39.17
N ARG A 21 -7.25 -0.98 39.22
CA ARG A 21 -8.63 -0.85 39.72
C ARG A 21 -8.70 -0.46 41.20
N ASN A 22 -7.69 -0.80 42.00
CA ASN A 22 -7.65 -0.49 43.42
C ASN A 22 -7.17 0.94 43.68
N SER A 23 -6.27 1.49 42.84
CA SER A 23 -5.81 2.88 42.94
C SER A 23 -6.83 3.89 42.42
N ASP A 24 -7.72 3.49 41.49
CA ASP A 24 -8.83 4.32 41.01
C ASP A 24 -9.72 4.84 42.15
N SER A 25 -9.91 4.04 43.22
CA SER A 25 -10.70 4.46 44.38
C SER A 25 -10.07 5.63 45.13
N LEU A 26 -8.74 5.68 45.22
CA LEU A 26 -8.02 6.78 45.88
C LEU A 26 -8.12 8.06 45.04
N VAL A 27 -7.90 7.94 43.73
CA VAL A 27 -8.00 9.07 42.79
C VAL A 27 -9.40 9.67 42.82
N VAL A 28 -10.45 8.83 42.83
CA VAL A 28 -11.85 9.30 42.90
C VAL A 28 -12.14 10.06 44.20
N GLN A 29 -11.66 9.59 45.36
CA GLN A 29 -11.85 10.28 46.64
C GLN A 29 -11.20 11.67 46.64
N ILE A 30 -9.99 11.79 46.08
CA ILE A 30 -9.27 13.06 45.97
C ILE A 30 -10.01 14.01 45.02
N LEU A 31 -10.44 13.53 43.84
CA LEU A 31 -11.15 14.35 42.86
C LEU A 31 -12.52 14.86 43.34
N ARG A 32 -13.18 14.12 44.23
CA ARG A 32 -14.45 14.53 44.86
C ARG A 32 -14.28 15.49 46.03
N GLY A 33 -13.05 15.75 46.45
CA GLY A 33 -12.75 16.56 47.64
C GLY A 33 -13.07 15.85 48.96
N GLU A 34 -13.28 14.52 48.94
CA GLU A 34 -13.53 13.73 50.16
C GLU A 34 -12.27 13.62 51.03
N ARG A 35 -11.08 13.79 50.42
CA ARG A 35 -9.78 13.78 51.08
C ARG A 35 -8.81 14.76 50.39
N PRO A 36 -7.97 15.51 51.14
CA PRO A 36 -6.93 16.35 50.56
C PRO A 36 -5.77 15.52 49.99
N LEU A 37 -5.14 16.01 48.92
CA LEU A 37 -3.93 15.43 48.34
C LEU A 37 -2.73 15.70 49.27
N LEU A 38 -2.10 14.65 49.78
CA LEU A 38 -0.89 14.76 50.60
C LEU A 38 0.37 14.46 49.75
N ASP A 39 1.52 15.00 50.16
CA ASP A 39 2.82 14.71 49.52
C ASP A 39 3.10 13.21 49.23
N PRO A 40 2.84 12.25 50.14
CA PRO A 40 3.00 10.83 49.84
C PRO A 40 2.03 10.32 48.77
N ASP A 41 0.80 10.84 48.73
CA ASP A 41 -0.19 10.48 47.69
C ASP A 41 0.30 10.99 46.33
N GLN A 42 0.85 12.20 46.29
CA GLN A 42 1.38 12.79 45.06
C GLN A 42 2.59 12.01 44.51
N ALA A 43 3.52 11.59 45.37
CA ALA A 43 4.64 10.75 44.95
C ALA A 43 4.16 9.39 44.42
N SER A 44 3.17 8.78 45.08
CA SER A 44 2.58 7.48 44.67
C SER A 44 1.86 7.59 43.33
N ILE A 45 1.02 8.61 43.14
CA ILE A 45 0.26 8.85 41.90
C ILE A 45 1.23 9.12 40.75
N ASN A 46 2.27 9.93 40.95
CA ASN A 46 3.26 10.19 39.91
C ASN A 46 4.03 8.92 39.49
N ALA A 47 4.40 8.08 40.45
CA ALA A 47 5.04 6.80 40.15
C ALA A 47 4.12 5.87 39.34
N GLU A 48 2.83 5.85 39.68
CA GLU A 48 1.82 5.08 38.94
C GLU A 48 1.60 5.62 37.53
N ILE A 49 1.52 6.94 37.35
CA ILE A 49 1.43 7.57 36.03
C ILE A 49 2.60 7.12 35.14
N ILE A 50 3.83 7.18 35.66
CA ILE A 50 5.02 6.74 34.91
C ILE A 50 4.92 5.26 34.52
N GLN A 51 4.47 4.41 35.43
CA GLN A 51 4.28 2.97 35.14
C GLN A 51 3.21 2.73 34.07
N LEU A 52 2.10 3.46 34.13
CA LEU A 52 1.01 3.38 33.16
C LEU A 52 1.45 3.86 31.78
N GLU A 53 2.18 4.97 31.70
CA GLU A 53 2.76 5.48 30.46
C GLU A 53 3.74 4.48 29.82
N GLN A 54 4.58 3.84 30.65
CA GLN A 54 5.48 2.78 30.19
C GLN A 54 4.71 1.56 29.68
N LEU A 55 3.66 1.15 30.39
CA LEU A 55 2.82 0.01 29.99
C LEU A 55 2.09 0.30 28.67
N LEU A 56 1.53 1.50 28.53
CA LEU A 56 0.90 1.97 27.30
C LEU A 56 1.90 1.94 26.14
N SER A 57 3.09 2.50 26.33
CA SER A 57 4.15 2.49 25.33
C SER A 57 4.55 1.06 24.91
N SER A 58 4.60 0.13 25.87
CA SER A 58 4.84 -1.28 25.61
C SER A 58 3.74 -1.91 24.74
N TYR A 59 2.46 -1.62 25.05
CA TYR A 59 1.35 -2.13 24.27
C TYR A 59 1.29 -1.55 22.87
N ASP A 60 1.58 -0.26 22.72
CA ASP A 60 1.66 0.38 21.42
C ASP A 60 2.75 -0.26 20.55
N ALA A 61 3.94 -0.52 21.12
CA ALA A 61 5.01 -1.22 20.41
C ALA A 61 4.59 -2.65 19.98
N GLN A 62 3.94 -3.40 20.87
CA GLN A 62 3.42 -4.74 20.55
C GLN A 62 2.34 -4.68 19.46
N PHE A 63 1.45 -3.70 19.53
CA PHE A 63 0.40 -3.51 18.54
C PHE A 63 0.99 -3.18 17.17
N GLN A 64 1.98 -2.30 17.10
CA GLN A 64 2.68 -1.98 15.85
C GLN A 64 3.34 -3.22 15.24
N GLU A 65 4.00 -4.05 16.05
CA GLU A 65 4.60 -5.29 15.59
C GLU A 65 3.55 -6.27 15.03
N ILE A 66 2.41 -6.42 15.71
CA ILE A 66 1.29 -7.24 15.22
C ILE A 66 0.75 -6.68 13.89
N GLN A 67 0.62 -5.36 13.76
CA GLN A 67 0.17 -4.73 12.53
C GLN A 67 1.13 -4.97 11.37
N LEU A 68 2.44 -4.88 11.60
CA LEU A 68 3.47 -5.18 10.60
C LEU A 68 3.37 -6.63 10.11
N ARG A 69 3.26 -7.58 11.04
CA ARG A 69 3.07 -9.01 10.71
C ARG A 69 1.78 -9.23 9.93
N ARG A 70 0.68 -8.62 10.35
CA ARG A 70 -0.61 -8.70 9.65
C ARG A 70 -0.50 -8.17 8.22
N ARG A 71 0.11 -7.00 8.02
CA ARG A 71 0.33 -6.42 6.68
C ARG A 71 1.14 -7.36 5.79
N ALA A 72 2.23 -7.94 6.31
CA ALA A 72 3.05 -8.90 5.58
C ALA A 72 2.24 -10.13 5.15
N VAL A 73 1.42 -10.69 6.04
CA VAL A 73 0.54 -11.83 5.75
C VAL A 73 -0.50 -11.47 4.69
N VAL A 74 -1.15 -10.31 4.80
CA VAL A 74 -2.15 -9.85 3.83
C VAL A 74 -1.55 -9.70 2.43
N VAL A 75 -0.42 -9.00 2.30
CA VAL A 75 0.29 -8.84 1.01
C VAL A 75 0.62 -10.21 0.42
N THR A 76 1.12 -11.10 1.26
CA THR A 76 1.57 -12.43 0.88
C THR A 76 0.41 -13.36 0.51
N LEU A 77 -0.78 -13.16 1.09
CA LEU A 77 -2.02 -13.83 0.73
C LEU A 77 -2.57 -13.32 -0.60
N GLU A 78 -2.66 -12.00 -0.78
CA GLU A 78 -3.16 -11.40 -2.02
C GLU A 78 -2.26 -11.73 -3.21
N ASN A 79 -0.94 -11.76 -3.01
CA ASN A 79 0.01 -12.22 -4.03
C ASN A 79 -0.31 -13.65 -4.50
N ARG A 80 -0.62 -14.57 -3.57
CA ARG A 80 -0.99 -15.95 -3.93
C ARG A 80 -2.35 -16.02 -4.63
N LYS A 81 -3.36 -15.28 -4.14
CA LYS A 81 -4.66 -15.19 -4.82
C LYS A 81 -4.54 -14.64 -6.24
N SER A 82 -3.63 -13.69 -6.45
CA SER A 82 -3.41 -13.07 -7.76
C SER A 82 -3.00 -14.06 -8.86
N ILE A 83 -2.42 -15.22 -8.49
CA ILE A 83 -2.08 -16.31 -9.43
C ILE A 83 -3.34 -16.83 -10.13
N TYR A 84 -4.46 -16.87 -9.41
CA TYR A 84 -5.74 -17.36 -9.91
C TYR A 84 -6.58 -16.26 -10.57
N ALA A 85 -6.04 -15.05 -10.74
CA ALA A 85 -6.75 -13.96 -11.39
C ALA A 85 -7.16 -14.37 -12.83
N PRO A 86 -8.43 -14.18 -13.23
CA PRO A 86 -8.93 -14.62 -14.54
C PRO A 86 -8.07 -14.15 -15.72
N ILE A 87 -7.51 -12.93 -15.60
CA ILE A 87 -6.70 -12.30 -16.64
C ILE A 87 -5.41 -13.06 -16.97
N ARG A 88 -4.91 -13.90 -16.07
CA ARG A 88 -3.73 -14.75 -16.29
C ARG A 88 -4.05 -16.04 -17.04
N ARG A 89 -5.34 -16.40 -17.14
CA ARG A 89 -5.84 -17.59 -17.85
C ARG A 89 -6.30 -17.27 -19.27
N LEU A 90 -6.28 -15.99 -19.66
CA LEU A 90 -6.68 -15.59 -20.99
C LEU A 90 -5.66 -16.10 -22.02
N PRO A 91 -6.12 -16.57 -23.19
CA PRO A 91 -5.25 -16.81 -24.34
C PRO A 91 -4.45 -15.56 -24.71
N ARG A 92 -3.28 -15.77 -25.30
CA ARG A 92 -2.38 -14.69 -25.73
C ARG A 92 -3.10 -13.67 -26.62
N ASP A 93 -3.93 -14.13 -27.54
CA ASP A 93 -4.60 -13.27 -28.52
C ASP A 93 -5.67 -12.39 -27.86
N ALA A 94 -6.41 -12.93 -26.88
CA ALA A 94 -7.36 -12.15 -26.09
C ALA A 94 -6.65 -11.05 -25.27
N LEU A 95 -5.46 -11.32 -24.73
CA LEU A 95 -4.65 -10.28 -24.08
C LEU A 95 -4.20 -9.19 -25.06
N ILE A 96 -3.78 -9.56 -26.26
CA ILE A 96 -3.39 -8.60 -27.31
C ILE A 96 -4.57 -7.72 -27.72
N GLU A 97 -5.75 -8.30 -27.87
CA GLU A 97 -6.97 -7.56 -28.17
C GLU A 97 -7.32 -6.56 -27.06
N ILE A 98 -7.23 -6.98 -25.79
CA ILE A 98 -7.38 -6.08 -24.64
C ILE A 98 -6.35 -4.95 -24.69
N PHE A 99 -5.08 -5.23 -25.01
CA PHE A 99 -4.05 -4.20 -25.09
C PHE A 99 -4.34 -3.18 -26.20
N HIS A 100 -4.79 -3.64 -27.37
CA HIS A 100 -5.19 -2.74 -28.46
C HIS A 100 -6.41 -1.90 -28.07
N PHE A 101 -7.39 -2.50 -27.40
CA PHE A 101 -8.56 -1.80 -26.89
C PHE A 101 -8.16 -0.68 -25.91
N VAL A 102 -7.30 -0.98 -24.93
CA VAL A 102 -6.82 0.02 -23.96
C VAL A 102 -6.02 1.13 -24.66
N ARG A 103 -5.14 0.78 -25.60
CA ARG A 103 -4.40 1.77 -26.41
C ARG A 103 -5.35 2.69 -27.16
N ASP A 104 -6.39 2.12 -27.78
CA ASP A 104 -7.34 2.89 -28.59
C ASP A 104 -8.26 3.78 -27.72
N LEU A 105 -8.50 3.42 -26.45
CA LEU A 105 -9.13 4.33 -25.47
C LEU A 105 -8.22 5.48 -25.06
N TRP A 106 -6.92 5.24 -24.91
CA TRP A 106 -5.93 6.26 -24.56
C TRP A 106 -5.64 7.23 -25.71
N TRP A 107 -5.92 6.77 -26.93
CA TRP A 107 -5.82 7.57 -28.14
C TRP A 107 -7.18 7.66 -28.82
N PRO A 108 -8.07 8.56 -28.35
CA PRO A 108 -9.29 8.86 -29.09
C PRO A 108 -8.89 9.19 -30.52
N LYS A 109 -9.40 8.42 -31.49
CA LYS A 109 -9.30 8.80 -32.91
C LYS A 109 -9.84 10.21 -32.97
N ALA A 110 -9.00 11.19 -33.30
CA ALA A 110 -9.38 12.57 -33.42
C ALA A 110 -10.60 12.63 -34.36
N LYS A 111 -11.80 12.79 -33.79
CA LYS A 111 -12.86 13.47 -34.50
C LYS A 111 -12.40 14.91 -34.62
N GLU A 112 -12.56 15.45 -35.81
CA GLU A 112 -11.81 16.57 -36.40
C GLU A 112 -11.87 17.92 -35.64
N ASP A 113 -12.50 18.02 -34.47
CA ASP A 113 -12.85 19.31 -33.85
C ASP A 113 -12.35 19.51 -32.41
N CYS A 114 -11.18 18.99 -32.04
CA CYS A 114 -10.60 19.31 -30.72
C CYS A 114 -9.15 19.75 -30.84
N THR A 115 -8.93 21.07 -30.78
CA THR A 115 -7.63 21.74 -30.64
C THR A 115 -6.86 21.34 -29.36
N LEU A 116 -7.48 20.55 -28.47
CA LEU A 116 -6.89 19.91 -27.29
C LEU A 116 -6.39 18.48 -27.53
N ALA A 117 -6.81 17.80 -28.61
CA ALA A 117 -6.42 16.42 -28.92
C ALA A 117 -4.94 16.30 -29.31
N SER A 118 -4.27 17.40 -29.66
CA SER A 118 -2.85 17.42 -30.05
C SER A 118 -1.88 17.14 -28.89
N LYS A 119 -2.32 17.28 -27.62
CA LYS A 119 -1.47 17.06 -26.44
C LYS A 119 -1.22 15.59 -26.10
N PHE A 120 -2.11 14.70 -26.53
CA PHE A 120 -1.97 13.26 -26.32
C PHE A 120 -1.51 12.52 -27.56
N HIS A 121 -1.04 13.23 -28.59
CA HIS A 121 -0.28 12.61 -29.68
C HIS A 121 1.13 12.20 -29.16
N GLY A 122 1.18 11.30 -28.18
CA GLY A 122 2.39 10.74 -27.59
C GLY A 122 3.20 9.99 -28.64
N ASP A 123 4.51 10.21 -28.62
CA ASP A 123 5.46 9.43 -29.40
C ASP A 123 5.27 7.94 -29.05
N SER A 124 5.33 7.04 -30.04
CA SER A 124 5.33 5.60 -29.77
C SER A 124 6.51 5.16 -28.88
N LEU A 125 7.55 6.00 -28.81
CA LEU A 125 8.72 5.85 -27.95
C LEU A 125 8.55 6.48 -26.56
N ASP A 126 7.43 7.16 -26.27
CA ASP A 126 7.14 7.66 -24.94
C ASP A 126 6.91 6.49 -23.97
N VAL A 127 7.86 6.29 -23.05
CA VAL A 127 7.81 5.25 -22.01
C VAL A 127 6.65 5.42 -21.02
N SER A 128 5.93 6.54 -21.10
CA SER A 128 4.69 6.83 -20.36
C SER A 128 3.42 6.43 -21.15
N GLY A 129 3.58 5.97 -22.39
CA GLY A 129 2.48 5.57 -23.26
C GLY A 129 1.75 4.30 -22.83
N PRO A 130 0.55 4.02 -23.38
CA PRO A 130 -0.36 2.97 -22.92
C PRO A 130 0.28 1.59 -22.92
N LEU A 131 0.99 1.22 -23.99
CA LEU A 131 1.63 -0.10 -24.11
C LEU A 131 2.77 -0.27 -23.12
N TRP A 132 3.54 0.80 -22.85
CA TRP A 132 4.60 0.79 -21.84
C TRP A 132 4.04 0.67 -20.43
N VAL A 133 2.93 1.35 -20.12
CA VAL A 133 2.23 1.24 -18.83
C VAL A 133 1.68 -0.17 -18.62
N LEU A 134 1.06 -0.77 -19.65
CA LEU A 134 0.58 -2.15 -19.61
C LEU A 134 1.74 -3.15 -19.39
N GLY A 135 2.90 -2.93 -19.99
CA GLY A 135 4.11 -3.75 -19.78
C GLY A 135 4.69 -3.70 -18.34
N ARG A 136 4.23 -2.78 -17.49
CA ARG A 136 4.61 -2.70 -16.07
C ARG A 136 3.72 -3.53 -15.14
N VAL A 137 2.57 -4.02 -15.61
CA VAL A 137 1.61 -4.78 -14.79
C VAL A 137 2.18 -6.12 -14.34
N CYS A 138 2.70 -6.94 -15.26
CA CYS A 138 3.38 -8.19 -14.94
C CYS A 138 4.29 -8.68 -16.07
N GLY A 139 5.15 -9.66 -15.78
CA GLY A 139 6.06 -10.25 -16.77
C GLY A 139 5.34 -10.91 -17.96
N LEU A 140 4.18 -11.54 -17.72
CA LEU A 140 3.37 -12.13 -18.80
C LEU A 140 2.92 -11.06 -19.80
N TRP A 141 2.41 -9.93 -19.31
CA TRP A 141 1.94 -8.84 -20.17
C TRP A 141 3.06 -8.22 -20.97
N ARG A 142 4.20 -7.96 -20.30
CA ARG A 142 5.42 -7.47 -20.96
C ARG A 142 5.88 -8.41 -22.07
N ASN A 143 5.96 -9.71 -21.78
CA ASN A 143 6.38 -10.72 -22.75
C ASN A 143 5.40 -10.80 -23.92
N THR A 144 4.08 -10.79 -23.65
CA THR A 144 3.06 -10.78 -24.71
C THR A 144 3.16 -9.54 -25.58
N LEU A 145 3.32 -8.35 -24.99
CA LEU A 145 3.48 -7.09 -25.72
C LEU A 145 4.76 -7.09 -26.55
N HIS A 146 5.91 -7.45 -25.97
CA HIS A 146 7.20 -7.40 -26.66
C HIS A 146 7.33 -8.48 -27.74
N SER A 147 6.67 -9.63 -27.57
CA SER A 147 6.63 -10.70 -28.57
C SER A 147 5.55 -10.50 -29.65
N SER A 148 4.78 -9.42 -29.58
CA SER A 148 3.71 -9.10 -30.53
C SER A 148 4.12 -7.90 -31.40
N PRO A 149 4.75 -8.13 -32.56
CA PRO A 149 5.06 -7.05 -33.49
C PRO A 149 3.84 -6.21 -33.86
N VAL A 150 2.66 -6.85 -33.97
CA VAL A 150 1.38 -6.19 -34.29
C VAL A 150 1.02 -5.12 -33.27
N SER A 151 1.32 -5.33 -31.99
CA SER A 151 0.98 -4.38 -30.93
C SER A 151 1.75 -3.07 -31.04
N TRP A 152 2.98 -3.13 -31.55
CA TRP A 152 3.84 -1.97 -31.76
C TRP A 152 3.72 -1.38 -33.15
N ALA A 153 3.53 -2.20 -34.19
CA ALA A 153 3.54 -1.77 -35.59
C ALA A 153 2.29 -0.97 -36.00
N GLN A 154 1.15 -1.12 -35.30
CA GLN A 154 -0.12 -0.58 -35.77
C GLN A 154 -0.25 0.95 -35.67
N LYS A 155 0.54 1.61 -34.82
CA LYS A 155 0.50 3.07 -34.58
C LYS A 155 1.88 3.64 -34.17
N ILE A 156 2.92 3.37 -34.96
CA ILE A 156 4.22 4.02 -34.74
C ILE A 156 4.13 5.46 -35.26
N THR A 157 3.98 6.42 -34.35
CA THR A 157 4.20 7.84 -34.65
C THR A 157 5.49 8.27 -33.97
N VAL A 158 6.58 8.34 -34.73
CA VAL A 158 7.82 8.97 -34.26
C VAL A 158 7.67 10.46 -34.54
N LYS A 159 7.62 11.29 -33.49
CA LYS A 159 7.69 12.73 -33.67
C LYS A 159 9.15 13.11 -33.92
N ALA A 160 9.41 13.91 -34.94
CA ALA A 160 10.77 14.37 -35.26
C ALA A 160 11.39 15.08 -34.04
N PRO A 161 12.72 14.92 -33.85
CA PRO A 161 13.61 15.90 -34.45
C PRO A 161 14.68 15.20 -35.29
N PHE A 162 14.33 14.22 -36.11
CA PHE A 162 15.21 13.84 -37.20
C PHE A 162 15.08 14.93 -38.26
N SER A 163 15.83 16.01 -38.05
CA SER A 163 16.12 17.02 -39.05
C SER A 163 16.37 16.29 -40.37
N LYS A 164 15.68 16.71 -41.43
CA LYS A 164 15.93 16.27 -42.82
C LYS A 164 17.36 16.61 -43.30
N HIS A 165 18.21 17.15 -42.43
CA HIS A 165 19.59 17.51 -42.68
C HIS A 165 20.46 16.88 -41.60
N ALA A 166 20.96 15.67 -41.86
CA ALA A 166 22.27 15.28 -41.36
C ALA A 166 23.30 16.05 -42.22
N PRO A 167 24.31 16.72 -41.65
CA PRO A 167 25.43 17.15 -42.46
C PRO A 167 26.19 15.90 -42.91
N ASP A 168 26.44 15.82 -44.22
CA ASP A 168 27.30 14.79 -44.80
C ASP A 168 28.65 14.78 -44.05
N ILE A 169 29.08 13.59 -43.61
CA ILE A 169 30.47 13.31 -43.20
C ILE A 169 31.08 12.42 -44.26
#